data_AF-A0A853DFF3-F1
#
_entry.id   AF-A0A853DFF3-F1
#
_cell.length_a   1.000
_cell.length_b   1.000
_cell.length_c   1.000
_cell.angle_alpha   90.00
_cell.angle_beta   90.00
_cell.angle_gamma   90.00
#
_symmetry.space_group_name_H-M   'P 1'
#
loop_
_entity.id
_entity.type
_entity.pdbx_description
1 polymer ?
#
loop_
_entity_poly.entity_id
_entity_poly.type
_entity_poly.pdbx_seq_one_letter_code
_entity_poly.pdbx_strand_id
1 'polypeptide(L)'
;MTTQIAPSPAHRTDRMPRLLFGDNQFFGVNHMSEEKARQQAMRFQNLDSIVRVLDAACDEGIDTFMCTTHDRIGEICAHVRANPERYADFTFYPCMPYAHKYADAVTEDGMLGAIRRFLPEEGLFNAAFRGGRALATKDVEGIITLLVDAEMAAFRGVRTPVIWLQNVVVDLLLGLDFKDAFSIFDEHVRTRYGAEPGYITMNLPRALDMFDDIGLVNPIVCSNINKLGFRMSGGIEEYQAALRDRQFRAVAMSVFASGAIPPREALEWVCSQPQIESIVFGASSRANIAQTAELVAEFC
;
A
#
# COMPACT_ATOMS: atom_id res chain seq x y z
N MET A 1 33.40 27.37 8.46
CA MET A 1 32.06 27.87 8.82
C MET A 1 31.08 26.82 8.38
N THR A 2 30.72 25.95 9.33
CA THR A 2 29.86 24.78 9.11
C THR A 2 28.43 25.25 9.33
N THR A 3 27.68 25.44 8.25
CA THR A 3 26.28 25.84 8.35
C THR A 3 25.47 24.64 8.85
N GLN A 4 25.20 24.63 10.15
CA GLN A 4 24.20 23.75 10.74
C GLN A 4 22.85 24.09 10.10
N ILE A 5 22.32 23.15 9.33
CA ILE A 5 20.92 23.18 8.90
C ILE A 5 20.11 22.97 10.18
N ALA A 6 19.45 24.02 10.64
CA ALA A 6 18.53 23.95 11.76
C ALA A 6 17.39 22.95 11.42
N PRO A 7 16.96 22.09 12.36
CA PRO A 7 15.83 21.22 12.12
C PRO A 7 14.58 22.07 11.86
N SER A 8 13.92 21.78 10.74
CA SER A 8 12.65 22.41 10.34
C SER A 8 11.61 22.23 11.46
N PRO A 9 10.73 23.22 11.71
CA PRO A 9 9.77 23.13 12.79
C PRO A 9 8.81 21.98 12.53
N ALA A 10 8.55 21.17 13.55
CA ALA A 10 7.60 20.07 13.54
C ALA A 10 6.25 20.51 12.92
N HIS A 11 5.99 20.09 11.68
CA HIS A 11 4.66 20.17 11.10
C HIS A 11 3.86 18.99 11.66
N ARG A 12 2.74 19.33 12.31
CA ARG A 12 1.72 18.39 12.77
C ARG A 12 1.44 17.32 11.71
N THR A 13 1.51 16.05 12.09
CA THR A 13 0.47 15.02 11.90
C THR A 13 0.95 13.68 12.45
N ASP A 14 0.72 13.41 13.73
CA ASP A 14 0.83 12.06 14.32
C ASP A 14 -0.36 11.17 13.90
N ARG A 15 -1.09 11.55 12.84
CA ARG A 15 -2.38 10.99 12.46
C ARG A 15 -2.44 10.82 10.94
N MET A 16 -2.84 9.64 10.51
CA MET A 16 -3.05 9.28 9.10
C MET A 16 -4.02 10.27 8.42
N PRO A 17 -3.81 10.63 7.13
CA PRO A 17 -4.80 11.37 6.35
C PRO A 17 -6.14 10.65 6.34
N ARG A 18 -7.27 11.38 6.40
CA ARG A 18 -8.59 10.73 6.47
C ARG A 18 -8.94 9.97 5.19
N LEU A 19 -8.47 10.47 4.05
CA LEU A 19 -8.67 9.88 2.74
C LEU A 19 -7.33 9.59 2.08
N LEU A 20 -7.20 8.39 1.54
CA LEU A 20 -6.11 8.00 0.66
C LEU A 20 -6.70 7.73 -0.72
N PHE A 21 -6.08 8.30 -1.76
CA PHE A 21 -6.50 8.01 -3.12
C PHE A 21 -5.80 6.75 -3.61
N GLY A 22 -6.58 5.74 -3.98
CA GLY A 22 -6.08 4.47 -4.52
C GLY A 22 -5.84 4.53 -6.02
N ASP A 23 -5.11 3.55 -6.55
CA ASP A 23 -4.64 3.51 -7.93
C ASP A 23 -5.37 2.49 -8.83
N ASN A 24 -6.19 1.62 -8.25
CA ASN A 24 -6.87 0.51 -8.94
C ASN A 24 -7.56 0.91 -10.27
N GLN A 25 -8.20 2.07 -10.31
CA GLN A 25 -8.87 2.56 -11.52
C GLN A 25 -7.92 2.83 -12.69
N PHE A 26 -6.65 3.13 -12.43
CA PHE A 26 -5.66 3.44 -13.45
C PHE A 26 -5.13 2.18 -14.14
N PHE A 27 -5.29 1.02 -13.51
CA PHE A 27 -4.81 -0.27 -14.00
C PHE A 27 -5.92 -1.22 -14.44
N GLY A 28 -7.15 -0.69 -14.60
CA GLY A 28 -8.29 -1.50 -15.01
C GLY A 28 -8.66 -2.59 -14.00
N VAL A 29 -8.30 -2.43 -12.72
CA VAL A 29 -8.70 -3.38 -11.69
C VAL A 29 -10.14 -3.06 -11.27
N ASN A 30 -11.09 -3.82 -11.80
CA ASN A 30 -12.49 -3.76 -11.40
C ASN A 30 -13.01 -5.16 -11.08
N HIS A 31 -13.26 -5.43 -9.79
CA HIS A 31 -13.67 -6.76 -9.34
C HIS A 31 -15.13 -7.12 -9.64
N MET A 32 -15.94 -6.19 -10.14
CA MET A 32 -17.35 -6.43 -10.47
C MET A 32 -17.64 -6.47 -11.97
N SER A 33 -16.81 -5.85 -12.81
CA SER A 33 -17.10 -5.73 -14.24
C SER A 33 -15.84 -5.68 -15.08
N GLU A 34 -15.62 -6.74 -15.87
CA GLU A 34 -14.54 -6.82 -16.86
C GLU A 34 -14.65 -5.75 -17.94
N GLU A 35 -15.87 -5.39 -18.36
CA GLU A 35 -16.05 -4.34 -19.37
C GLU A 35 -15.66 -2.96 -18.82
N LYS A 36 -15.99 -2.64 -17.56
CA LYS A 36 -15.52 -1.41 -16.91
C LYS A 36 -14.00 -1.41 -16.74
N ALA A 37 -13.42 -2.55 -16.34
CA ALA A 37 -11.98 -2.75 -16.27
C ALA A 37 -11.31 -2.43 -17.62
N ARG A 38 -11.85 -2.97 -18.71
CA ARG A 38 -11.36 -2.73 -20.08
C ARG A 38 -11.45 -1.26 -20.49
N GLN A 39 -12.58 -0.61 -20.24
CA GLN A 39 -12.77 0.81 -20.55
C GLN A 39 -11.83 1.72 -19.75
N GLN A 40 -11.62 1.42 -18.47
CA GLN A 40 -10.66 2.12 -17.62
C GLN A 40 -9.23 1.93 -18.12
N ALA A 41 -8.84 0.69 -18.43
CA ALA A 41 -7.52 0.39 -19.00
C ALA A 41 -7.27 1.18 -20.29
N MET A 42 -8.26 1.27 -21.19
CA MET A 42 -8.16 2.10 -22.41
C MET A 42 -8.04 3.60 -22.10
N ARG A 43 -8.86 4.13 -21.20
CA ARG A 43 -8.88 5.57 -20.85
C ARG A 43 -7.58 6.02 -20.18
N PHE A 44 -7.04 5.18 -19.30
CA PHE A 44 -5.84 5.47 -18.54
C PHE A 44 -4.56 5.01 -19.23
N GLN A 45 -4.59 4.66 -20.53
CA GLN A 45 -3.37 4.47 -21.31
C GLN A 45 -2.51 5.75 -21.43
N ASN A 46 -3.07 6.95 -21.22
CA ASN A 46 -2.29 8.19 -21.24
C ASN A 46 -2.03 8.69 -19.81
N LEU A 47 -0.76 9.01 -19.50
CA LEU A 47 -0.33 9.67 -18.27
C LEU A 47 -1.14 10.94 -17.98
N ASP A 48 -1.46 11.76 -18.99
CA ASP A 48 -2.25 12.99 -18.84
C ASP A 48 -3.66 12.71 -18.28
N SER A 49 -4.23 11.55 -18.59
CA SER A 49 -5.52 11.14 -18.02
C SER A 49 -5.40 10.77 -16.55
N ILE A 50 -4.28 10.19 -16.13
CA ILE A 50 -3.99 9.86 -14.73
C ILE A 50 -3.74 11.14 -13.95
N VAL A 51 -2.85 12.01 -14.45
CA VAL A 51 -2.51 13.31 -13.86
C VAL A 51 -3.75 14.17 -13.63
N ARG A 52 -4.66 14.28 -14.62
CA ARG A 52 -5.92 15.04 -14.45
C ARG A 52 -6.82 14.51 -13.33
N VAL A 53 -6.79 13.21 -13.05
CA VAL A 53 -7.56 12.62 -11.96
C VAL A 53 -6.85 12.85 -10.62
N LEU A 54 -5.53 12.74 -10.58
CA LEU A 54 -4.73 13.10 -9.39
C LEU A 54 -4.88 14.59 -9.05
N ASP A 55 -4.90 15.46 -10.05
CA ASP A 55 -5.18 16.89 -9.86
C ASP A 55 -6.57 17.10 -9.29
N ALA A 56 -7.58 16.39 -9.79
CA ALA A 56 -8.92 16.47 -9.23
C ALA A 56 -8.94 16.00 -7.76
N ALA A 57 -8.18 14.97 -7.39
CA ALA A 57 -8.06 14.55 -5.99
C ALA A 57 -7.37 15.63 -5.12
N CYS A 58 -6.28 16.22 -5.61
CA CYS A 58 -5.58 17.30 -4.92
C CYS A 58 -6.46 18.54 -4.72
N ASP A 59 -7.29 18.88 -5.72
CA ASP A 59 -8.23 20.01 -5.63
C ASP A 59 -9.29 19.83 -4.55
N GLU A 60 -9.64 18.57 -4.23
CA GLU A 60 -10.54 18.21 -3.13
C GLU A 60 -9.79 18.02 -1.79
N GLY A 61 -8.51 18.40 -1.72
CA GLY A 61 -7.67 18.27 -0.53
C GLY A 61 -7.15 16.86 -0.24
N ILE A 62 -7.22 15.95 -1.21
CA ILE A 62 -6.69 14.60 -1.09
C ILE A 62 -5.28 14.57 -1.71
N ASP A 63 -4.28 14.73 -0.85
CA ASP A 63 -2.86 14.87 -1.21
C ASP A 63 -2.05 13.58 -1.08
N THR A 64 -2.69 12.48 -0.71
CA THR A 64 -2.02 11.20 -0.44
C THR A 64 -2.45 10.14 -1.44
N PHE A 65 -1.49 9.62 -2.20
CA PHE A 65 -1.72 8.61 -3.24
C PHE A 65 -1.14 7.26 -2.85
N MET A 66 -2.02 6.30 -2.56
CA MET A 66 -1.69 4.92 -2.25
C MET A 66 -1.68 4.11 -3.53
N CYS A 67 -0.50 3.62 -3.92
CA CYS A 67 -0.27 3.12 -5.27
C CYS A 67 0.63 1.88 -5.31
N THR A 68 0.30 0.95 -6.20
CA THR A 68 1.14 -0.20 -6.52
C THR A 68 2.41 0.23 -7.28
N THR A 69 3.49 -0.53 -7.14
CA THR A 69 4.80 -0.22 -7.73
C THR A 69 4.92 -0.63 -9.21
N HIS A 70 3.92 -0.28 -10.01
CA HIS A 70 3.86 -0.57 -11.45
C HIS A 70 4.80 0.36 -12.28
N ASP A 71 5.13 0.00 -13.53
CA ASP A 71 6.09 0.77 -14.34
C ASP A 71 5.72 2.26 -14.51
N ARG A 72 4.44 2.55 -14.73
CA ARG A 72 3.94 3.94 -14.86
C ARG A 72 4.11 4.80 -13.60
N ILE A 73 4.41 4.21 -12.44
CA ILE A 73 4.50 4.99 -11.20
C ILE A 73 5.74 5.86 -11.24
N GLY A 74 6.77 5.41 -11.95
CA GLY A 74 7.97 6.20 -12.23
C GLY A 74 7.64 7.46 -13.02
N GLU A 75 6.74 7.39 -14.00
CA GLU A 75 6.28 8.53 -14.79
C GLU A 75 5.48 9.52 -13.93
N ILE A 76 4.57 9.01 -13.09
CA ILE A 76 3.78 9.84 -12.15
C ILE A 76 4.71 10.53 -11.13
N CYS A 77 5.66 9.78 -10.55
CA CYS A 77 6.66 10.35 -9.65
C CYS A 77 7.52 11.42 -10.36
N ALA A 78 7.90 11.19 -11.62
CA ALA A 78 8.65 12.17 -12.41
C ALA A 78 7.82 13.44 -12.66
N HIS A 79 6.54 13.29 -12.99
CA HIS A 79 5.63 14.42 -13.15
C HIS A 79 5.49 15.22 -11.86
N VAL A 80 5.28 14.55 -10.71
CA VAL A 80 5.17 15.22 -9.41
C VAL A 80 6.45 15.98 -9.06
N ARG A 81 7.62 15.37 -9.25
CA ARG A 81 8.93 16.04 -9.02
C ARG A 81 9.13 17.26 -9.92
N ALA A 82 8.64 17.23 -11.15
CA ALA A 82 8.76 18.33 -12.10
C ALA A 82 7.82 19.51 -11.78
N ASN A 83 6.82 19.32 -10.91
CA ASN A 83 5.79 20.31 -10.60
C ASN A 83 5.66 20.55 -9.08
N PRO A 84 6.74 20.98 -8.39
CA PRO A 84 6.78 21.07 -6.92
C PRO A 84 5.79 22.08 -6.33
N GLU A 85 5.43 23.14 -7.04
CA GLU A 85 4.42 24.10 -6.58
C GLU A 85 3.03 23.48 -6.51
N ARG A 86 2.69 22.61 -7.47
CA ARG A 86 1.40 21.93 -7.53
C ARG A 86 1.28 20.82 -6.49
N TYR A 87 2.39 20.11 -6.23
CA TYR A 87 2.40 18.90 -5.42
C TYR A 87 3.22 19.05 -4.14
N ALA A 88 3.31 20.26 -3.59
CA ALA A 88 4.12 20.56 -2.40
C ALA A 88 3.79 19.62 -1.22
N ASP A 89 2.49 19.44 -0.97
CA ASP A 89 1.97 18.60 0.11
C ASP A 89 1.61 17.17 -0.33
N PHE A 90 1.91 16.80 -1.58
CA PHE A 90 1.62 15.46 -2.10
C PHE A 90 2.56 14.39 -1.53
N THR A 91 1.99 13.25 -1.12
CA THR A 91 2.73 12.08 -0.63
C THR A 91 2.35 10.81 -1.38
N PHE A 92 3.32 9.91 -1.53
CA PHE A 92 3.13 8.59 -2.11
C PHE A 92 3.16 7.54 -1.02
N TYR A 93 2.18 6.65 -1.03
CA TYR A 93 2.06 5.51 -0.13
C TYR A 93 2.27 4.25 -0.99
N PRO A 94 3.53 3.89 -1.32
CA PRO A 94 3.83 2.78 -2.20
C PRO A 94 3.40 1.44 -1.60
N CYS A 95 2.79 0.59 -2.42
CA CYS A 95 2.34 -0.74 -2.05
C CYS A 95 3.06 -1.80 -2.87
N MET A 96 3.88 -2.62 -2.21
CA MET A 96 4.76 -3.60 -2.84
C MET A 96 4.48 -5.03 -2.35
N PRO A 97 4.78 -6.06 -3.14
CA PRO A 97 5.18 -6.01 -4.54
C PRO A 97 3.99 -5.84 -5.49
N TYR A 98 4.21 -5.33 -6.70
CA TYR A 98 3.22 -5.42 -7.77
C TYR A 98 3.14 -6.87 -8.29
N ALA A 99 2.18 -7.66 -7.82
CA ALA A 99 2.10 -9.10 -8.06
C ALA A 99 2.08 -9.52 -9.53
N HIS A 100 1.47 -8.73 -10.43
CA HIS A 100 1.45 -9.08 -11.86
C HIS A 100 2.84 -9.07 -12.49
N LYS A 101 3.74 -8.16 -12.09
CA LYS A 101 5.14 -8.18 -12.51
C LYS A 101 5.88 -9.45 -12.09
N TYR A 102 5.52 -10.05 -10.96
CA TYR A 102 6.08 -11.33 -10.52
C TYR A 102 5.39 -12.53 -11.16
N ALA A 103 4.07 -12.47 -11.38
CA ALA A 103 3.32 -13.53 -12.05
C ALA A 103 3.74 -13.66 -13.53
N ASP A 104 3.91 -12.54 -14.23
CA ASP A 104 4.38 -12.51 -15.62
C ASP A 104 5.82 -13.01 -15.70
N ALA A 105 6.70 -12.57 -14.78
CA ALA A 105 8.08 -13.06 -14.70
C ALA A 105 8.17 -14.56 -14.34
N VAL A 106 7.28 -15.08 -13.49
CA VAL A 106 7.21 -16.51 -13.16
C VAL A 106 6.66 -17.32 -14.34
N THR A 107 5.78 -16.73 -15.15
CA THR A 107 5.19 -17.37 -16.33
C THR A 107 6.16 -17.39 -17.52
N GLU A 108 6.95 -16.33 -17.71
CA GLU A 108 7.92 -16.19 -18.81
C GLU A 108 9.30 -16.78 -18.48
N ASP A 109 9.85 -16.51 -17.29
CA ASP A 109 11.23 -16.86 -16.91
C ASP A 109 11.29 -18.06 -15.93
N GLY A 110 10.14 -18.56 -15.46
CA GLY A 110 10.06 -19.55 -14.39
C GLY A 110 10.47 -18.99 -13.02
N MET A 111 10.08 -19.68 -11.94
CA MET A 111 10.33 -19.23 -10.55
C MET A 111 11.83 -18.98 -10.25
N LEU A 112 12.73 -19.70 -10.93
CA LEU A 112 14.18 -19.56 -10.84
C LEU A 112 14.75 -18.41 -11.72
N GLY A 113 14.13 -18.09 -12.85
CA GLY A 113 14.60 -17.02 -13.74
C GLY A 113 14.23 -15.63 -13.22
N ALA A 114 13.04 -15.49 -12.62
CA ALA A 114 12.65 -14.27 -11.90
C ALA A 114 13.61 -13.97 -10.74
N ILE A 115 13.97 -14.97 -9.93
CA ILE A 115 14.93 -14.82 -8.82
C ILE A 115 16.34 -14.46 -9.33
N ARG A 116 16.82 -15.05 -10.44
CA ARG A 116 18.13 -14.71 -11.03
C ARG A 116 18.21 -13.27 -11.52
N ARG A 117 17.10 -12.70 -12.00
CA ARG A 117 17.04 -11.31 -12.48
C ARG A 117 17.18 -10.28 -11.34
N PHE A 118 16.88 -10.69 -10.11
CA PHE A 118 17.03 -9.89 -8.90
C PHE A 118 18.28 -10.28 -8.07
N LEU A 119 19.12 -11.22 -8.52
CA LEU A 119 20.36 -11.58 -7.84
C LEU A 119 21.58 -11.01 -8.61
N PRO A 120 22.60 -10.47 -7.92
CA PRO A 120 23.85 -10.07 -8.56
C PRO A 120 24.57 -11.25 -9.22
N GLU A 121 25.19 -11.03 -10.37
CA GLU A 121 25.94 -12.08 -11.08
C GLU A 121 27.08 -12.68 -10.23
N GLU A 122 27.03 -14.01 -10.11
CA GLU A 122 28.11 -14.99 -9.87
C GLU A 122 29.05 -14.87 -8.64
N GLY A 123 28.88 -13.90 -7.73
CA GLY A 123 29.84 -13.70 -6.64
C GLY A 123 29.67 -14.53 -5.37
N LEU A 124 28.44 -14.91 -4.98
CA LEU A 124 28.14 -15.29 -3.58
C LEU A 124 28.02 -16.80 -3.31
N PHE A 125 27.79 -17.61 -4.34
CA PHE A 125 27.47 -19.04 -4.16
C PHE A 125 28.65 -19.92 -3.73
N ASN A 126 29.91 -19.55 -4.04
CA ASN A 126 31.07 -20.36 -3.65
C ASN A 126 31.48 -20.21 -2.16
N ALA A 127 30.98 -19.18 -1.46
CA ALA A 127 31.23 -18.99 -0.03
C ALA A 127 30.22 -19.77 0.86
N ALA A 128 29.05 -20.11 0.31
CA ALA A 128 27.93 -20.70 1.04
C ALA A 128 28.14 -22.19 1.42
N PHE A 129 29.07 -22.91 0.78
CA PHE A 129 29.26 -24.34 1.02
C PHE A 129 29.98 -24.68 2.35
N ARG A 130 30.35 -23.68 3.17
CA ARG A 130 31.13 -23.90 4.41
C ARG A 130 30.51 -23.35 5.71
N GLY A 131 29.34 -22.73 5.71
CA GLY A 131 28.75 -22.16 6.94
C GLY A 131 27.25 -22.43 7.08
N GLY A 132 26.89 -23.38 7.95
CA GLY A 132 25.51 -23.77 8.18
C GLY A 132 24.65 -22.70 8.87
N ARG A 133 23.36 -22.70 8.53
CA ARG A 133 22.19 -22.03 9.16
C ARG A 133 22.21 -20.49 9.26
N ALA A 134 23.32 -19.86 9.61
CA ALA A 134 23.44 -18.40 9.71
C ALA A 134 23.58 -17.71 8.34
N LEU A 135 24.05 -18.42 7.31
CA LEU A 135 24.03 -17.92 5.93
C LEU A 135 22.61 -17.93 5.36
N ALA A 136 21.82 -18.99 5.61
CA ALA A 136 20.46 -19.11 5.08
C ALA A 136 19.51 -17.99 5.54
N THR A 137 19.56 -17.54 6.80
CA THR A 137 18.74 -16.41 7.28
C THR A 137 19.20 -15.08 6.69
N LYS A 138 20.52 -14.85 6.58
CA LYS A 138 21.06 -13.65 5.93
C LYS A 138 20.73 -13.59 4.44
N ASP A 139 20.65 -14.75 3.78
CA ASP A 139 20.26 -14.83 2.38
C ASP A 139 18.80 -14.41 2.19
N VAL A 140 17.89 -14.82 3.10
CA VAL A 140 16.47 -14.42 3.05
C VAL A 140 16.30 -12.92 3.34
N GLU A 141 16.95 -12.41 4.38
CA GLU A 141 16.92 -10.99 4.72
C GLU A 141 17.46 -10.13 3.56
N GLY A 142 18.59 -10.54 2.99
CA GLY A 142 19.18 -9.88 1.82
C GLY A 142 18.24 -9.86 0.61
N ILE A 143 17.52 -10.96 0.35
CA ILE A 143 16.55 -11.01 -0.75
C ILE A 143 15.36 -10.09 -0.49
N ILE A 144 14.76 -10.14 0.71
CA ILE A 144 13.59 -9.31 1.05
C ILE A 144 13.94 -7.82 0.93
N THR A 145 15.04 -7.41 1.54
CA THR A 145 15.48 -6.00 1.53
C THR A 145 15.83 -5.52 0.13
N LEU A 146 16.45 -6.37 -0.70
CA LEU A 146 16.75 -6.05 -2.10
C LEU A 146 15.48 -5.89 -2.96
N LEU A 147 14.46 -6.73 -2.75
CA LEU A 147 13.18 -6.60 -3.45
C LEU A 147 12.46 -5.30 -3.05
N VAL A 148 12.44 -4.97 -1.75
CA VAL A 148 11.91 -3.69 -1.27
C VAL A 148 12.65 -2.51 -1.92
N ASP A 149 13.98 -2.57 -1.97
CA ASP A 149 14.82 -1.53 -2.58
C ASP A 149 14.58 -1.36 -4.08
N ALA A 150 14.36 -2.46 -4.80
CA ALA A 150 14.04 -2.44 -6.21
C ALA A 150 12.70 -1.75 -6.47
N GLU A 151 11.66 -2.06 -5.69
CA GLU A 151 10.34 -1.44 -5.82
C GLU A 151 10.35 0.04 -5.40
N MET A 152 11.14 0.40 -4.39
CA MET A 152 11.29 1.79 -3.94
C MET A 152 12.11 2.69 -4.87
N ALA A 153 12.82 2.12 -5.85
CA ALA A 153 13.68 2.89 -6.75
C ALA A 153 12.92 3.97 -7.55
N ALA A 154 11.66 3.73 -7.92
CA ALA A 154 10.83 4.69 -8.65
C ALA A 154 10.46 5.94 -7.82
N PHE A 155 10.43 5.78 -6.49
CA PHE A 155 9.99 6.81 -5.53
C PHE A 155 11.14 7.68 -5.02
N ARG A 156 12.34 7.58 -5.58
CA ARG A 156 13.45 8.47 -5.20
C ARG A 156 13.08 9.93 -5.43
N GLY A 157 13.31 10.76 -4.42
CA GLY A 157 13.07 12.20 -4.49
C GLY A 157 11.60 12.61 -4.39
N VAL A 158 10.69 11.70 -4.04
CA VAL A 158 9.32 12.03 -3.59
C VAL A 158 9.14 11.61 -2.13
N ARG A 159 8.10 12.13 -1.46
CA ARG A 159 7.83 11.81 -0.05
C ARG A 159 7.04 10.52 0.05
N THR A 160 7.59 9.56 0.81
CA THR A 160 6.97 8.26 1.09
C THR A 160 6.92 7.96 2.59
N PRO A 161 6.05 8.63 3.36
CA PRO A 161 6.05 8.48 4.82
C PRO A 161 5.51 7.12 5.29
N VAL A 162 4.74 6.41 4.46
CA VAL A 162 4.26 5.04 4.73
C VAL A 162 4.58 4.14 3.54
N ILE A 163 5.13 2.95 3.80
CA ILE A 163 5.43 1.93 2.78
C ILE A 163 4.64 0.66 3.12
N TRP A 164 3.86 0.18 2.16
CA TRP A 164 2.91 -0.91 2.37
C TRP A 164 3.39 -2.24 1.80
N LEU A 165 3.23 -3.31 2.57
CA LEU A 165 3.29 -4.68 2.10
C LEU A 165 1.91 -5.14 1.62
N GLN A 166 1.81 -5.58 0.37
CA GLN A 166 0.58 -5.96 -0.32
C GLN A 166 -0.04 -7.24 0.22
N ASN A 167 -1.36 -7.35 0.11
CA ASN A 167 -2.14 -8.47 0.65
C ASN A 167 -1.72 -9.82 0.07
N VAL A 168 -1.33 -9.87 -1.21
CA VAL A 168 -0.81 -11.09 -1.84
C VAL A 168 0.41 -11.67 -1.11
N VAL A 169 1.26 -10.82 -0.53
CA VAL A 169 2.43 -11.25 0.25
C VAL A 169 2.05 -11.42 1.71
N VAL A 170 1.36 -10.45 2.32
CA VAL A 170 0.95 -10.53 3.71
C VAL A 170 0.15 -11.80 3.96
N ASP A 171 -0.92 -12.05 3.19
CA ASP A 171 -1.80 -13.20 3.41
C ASP A 171 -1.10 -14.54 3.10
N LEU A 172 -0.14 -14.56 2.16
CA LEU A 172 0.73 -15.73 1.93
C LEU A 172 1.62 -16.01 3.14
N LEU A 173 2.29 -14.98 3.67
CA LEU A 173 3.16 -15.10 4.84
C LEU A 173 2.37 -15.50 6.09
N LEU A 174 1.13 -15.00 6.25
CA LEU A 174 0.21 -15.44 7.29
C LEU A 174 -0.13 -16.93 7.16
N GLY A 175 -0.40 -17.40 5.93
CA GLY A 175 -0.71 -18.81 5.66
C GLY A 175 0.46 -19.76 5.89
N LEU A 176 1.70 -19.28 5.68
CA LEU A 176 2.94 -20.04 5.92
C LEU A 176 3.47 -19.92 7.37
N ASP A 177 2.83 -19.09 8.20
CA ASP A 177 3.31 -18.72 9.54
C ASP A 177 4.74 -18.12 9.54
N PHE A 178 5.09 -17.39 8.48
CA PHE A 178 6.46 -16.89 8.28
C PHE A 178 6.69 -15.53 8.95
N LYS A 179 6.87 -15.57 10.28
CA LYS A 179 7.06 -14.42 11.18
C LYS A 179 8.22 -13.49 10.81
N ASP A 180 9.38 -14.06 10.49
CA ASP A 180 10.62 -13.29 10.28
C ASP A 180 10.48 -12.28 9.13
N ALA A 181 9.72 -12.60 8.09
CA ALA A 181 9.55 -11.73 6.94
C ALA A 181 8.89 -10.39 7.31
N PHE A 182 7.94 -10.39 8.24
CA PHE A 182 7.32 -9.14 8.74
C PHE A 182 8.31 -8.30 9.53
N SER A 183 9.13 -8.93 10.39
CA SER A 183 10.15 -8.22 11.18
C SER A 183 11.22 -7.59 10.30
N ILE A 184 11.69 -8.33 9.29
CA ILE A 184 12.68 -7.85 8.31
C ILE A 184 12.12 -6.67 7.51
N PHE A 185 10.87 -6.76 7.05
CA PHE A 185 10.22 -5.66 6.34
C PHE A 185 10.07 -4.42 7.23
N ASP A 186 9.59 -4.58 8.47
CA ASP A 186 9.39 -3.50 9.44
C ASP A 186 10.70 -2.75 9.71
N GLU A 187 11.77 -3.49 10.05
CA GLU A 187 13.09 -2.93 10.35
C GLU A 187 13.68 -2.21 9.13
N HIS A 188 13.63 -2.85 7.95
CA HIS A 188 14.19 -2.27 6.74
C HIS A 188 13.48 -0.98 6.34
N VAL A 189 12.14 -0.95 6.36
CA VAL A 189 11.36 0.26 6.03
C VAL A 189 11.71 1.41 6.98
N ARG A 190 11.78 1.14 8.28
CA ARG A 190 12.10 2.18 9.28
C ARG A 190 13.53 2.68 9.16
N THR A 191 14.49 1.78 9.02
CA THR A 191 15.93 2.13 9.06
C THR A 191 16.44 2.70 7.73
N ARG A 192 16.03 2.11 6.60
CA ARG A 192 16.53 2.47 5.26
C ARG A 192 15.83 3.69 4.67
N TYR A 193 14.52 3.81 4.93
CA TYR A 193 13.65 4.82 4.32
C TYR A 193 13.15 5.87 5.30
N GLY A 194 13.27 5.65 6.62
CA GLY A 194 12.71 6.56 7.63
C GLY A 194 11.18 6.67 7.53
N ALA A 195 10.53 5.61 7.02
CA ALA A 195 9.10 5.55 6.79
C ALA A 195 8.43 4.58 7.78
N GLU A 196 7.12 4.64 7.89
CA GLU A 196 6.34 3.67 8.66
C GLU A 196 5.91 2.49 7.78
N PRO A 197 6.06 1.25 8.25
CA PRO A 197 5.55 0.07 7.56
C PRO A 197 4.04 -0.05 7.74
N GLY A 198 3.35 -0.31 6.64
CA GLY A 198 1.93 -0.66 6.61
C GLY A 198 1.71 -2.05 6.02
N TYR A 199 0.63 -2.71 6.43
CA TYR A 199 0.31 -4.07 6.01
C TYR A 199 -1.09 -4.12 5.42
N ILE A 200 -1.21 -4.54 4.17
CA ILE A 200 -2.50 -4.75 3.51
C ILE A 200 -2.87 -6.22 3.69
N THR A 201 -4.09 -6.54 4.12
CA THR A 201 -4.53 -7.94 4.35
C THR A 201 -6.00 -8.13 4.05
N MET A 202 -6.37 -9.34 3.63
CA MET A 202 -7.76 -9.80 3.55
C MET A 202 -8.19 -10.62 4.79
N ASN A 203 -7.33 -10.74 5.79
CA ASN A 203 -7.56 -11.50 7.02
C ASN A 203 -7.06 -10.72 8.25
N LEU A 204 -7.75 -9.61 8.55
CA LEU A 204 -7.41 -8.71 9.66
C LEU A 204 -7.21 -9.43 11.00
N PRO A 205 -8.11 -10.32 11.48
CA PRO A 205 -7.94 -10.98 12.78
C PRO A 205 -6.63 -11.77 12.85
N ARG A 206 -6.36 -12.60 11.83
CA ARG A 206 -5.12 -13.40 11.77
C ARG A 206 -3.87 -12.54 11.65
N ALA A 207 -3.95 -11.43 10.91
CA ALA A 207 -2.84 -10.50 10.79
C ALA A 207 -2.49 -9.87 12.14
N LEU A 208 -3.47 -9.42 12.91
CA LEU A 208 -3.24 -8.84 14.23
C LEU A 208 -2.66 -9.86 15.22
N ASP A 209 -3.12 -11.11 15.20
CA ASP A 209 -2.53 -12.17 16.04
C ASP A 209 -1.05 -12.41 15.70
N MET A 210 -0.72 -12.44 14.40
CA MET A 210 0.66 -12.55 13.94
C MET A 210 1.51 -11.35 14.38
N PHE A 211 0.96 -10.13 14.30
CA PHE A 211 1.66 -8.90 14.66
C PHE A 211 1.91 -8.80 16.17
N ASP A 212 0.96 -9.24 17.00
CA ASP A 212 1.14 -9.34 18.44
C ASP A 212 2.22 -10.37 18.80
N ASP A 213 2.24 -11.53 18.13
CA ASP A 213 3.23 -12.59 18.33
C ASP A 213 4.67 -12.13 18.08
N ILE A 214 4.88 -11.25 17.10
CA ILE A 214 6.20 -10.68 16.78
C ILE A 214 6.47 -9.34 17.51
N GLY A 215 5.51 -8.87 18.33
CA GLY A 215 5.65 -7.67 19.15
C GLY A 215 5.53 -6.35 18.40
N LEU A 216 4.84 -6.30 17.25
CA LEU A 216 4.53 -5.05 16.56
C LEU A 216 3.50 -4.24 17.36
N VAL A 217 3.89 -3.04 17.79
CA VAL A 217 3.02 -2.15 18.56
C VAL A 217 2.32 -1.15 17.64
N ASN A 218 0.99 -1.10 17.72
CA ASN A 218 0.15 -0.15 16.98
C ASN A 218 0.41 -0.12 15.45
N PRO A 219 0.42 -1.28 14.76
CA PRO A 219 0.73 -1.36 13.34
C PRO A 219 -0.31 -0.62 12.48
N ILE A 220 0.11 -0.17 11.30
CA ILE A 220 -0.81 0.36 10.28
C ILE A 220 -1.33 -0.81 9.45
N VAL A 221 -2.64 -1.04 9.47
CA VAL A 221 -3.24 -2.18 8.76
C VAL A 221 -4.35 -1.70 7.84
N CYS A 222 -4.22 -2.01 6.55
CA CYS A 222 -5.26 -1.79 5.57
C CYS A 222 -5.98 -3.10 5.28
N SER A 223 -7.30 -3.11 5.43
CA SER A 223 -8.10 -4.32 5.19
C SER A 223 -9.45 -4.00 4.60
N ASN A 224 -10.08 -5.01 4.00
CA ASN A 224 -11.44 -4.87 3.48
C ASN A 224 -12.38 -4.61 4.68
N ILE A 225 -13.04 -3.45 4.69
CA ILE A 225 -14.00 -3.11 5.75
C ILE A 225 -15.21 -2.49 5.06
N ASN A 226 -16.29 -3.27 4.94
CA ASN A 226 -17.50 -2.85 4.25
C ASN A 226 -18.73 -3.56 4.83
N LYS A 227 -19.90 -2.93 4.63
CA LYS A 227 -21.18 -3.37 5.20
C LYS A 227 -21.59 -4.79 4.80
N LEU A 228 -21.13 -5.28 3.65
CA LEU A 228 -21.54 -6.59 3.11
C LEU A 228 -20.61 -7.74 3.53
N GLY A 229 -19.54 -7.49 4.31
CA GLY A 229 -18.57 -8.54 4.62
C GLY A 229 -17.73 -8.97 3.40
N PHE A 230 -17.73 -8.19 2.31
CA PHE A 230 -17.03 -8.55 1.07
C PHE A 230 -15.53 -8.61 1.33
N ARG A 231 -14.93 -9.79 1.10
CA ARG A 231 -13.48 -10.04 1.29
C ARG A 231 -12.99 -9.86 2.74
N MET A 232 -13.86 -10.08 3.72
CA MET A 232 -13.55 -10.02 5.15
C MET A 232 -13.37 -11.43 5.72
N SER A 233 -12.20 -12.05 5.50
CA SER A 233 -11.94 -13.44 5.91
C SER A 233 -12.02 -13.60 7.43
N GLY A 234 -12.84 -14.52 7.93
CA GLY A 234 -13.17 -14.65 9.35
C GLY A 234 -14.53 -14.08 9.73
N GLY A 235 -15.16 -13.28 8.85
CA GLY A 235 -16.49 -12.72 9.08
C GLY A 235 -16.46 -11.26 9.56
N ILE A 236 -17.61 -10.59 9.43
CA ILE A 236 -17.73 -9.16 9.78
C ILE A 236 -17.64 -8.95 11.30
N GLU A 237 -18.12 -9.92 12.08
CA GLU A 237 -18.13 -9.89 13.53
C GLU A 237 -16.72 -9.87 14.12
N GLU A 238 -15.81 -10.68 13.59
CA GLU A 238 -14.40 -10.74 14.01
C GLU A 238 -13.66 -9.43 13.70
N TYR A 239 -13.93 -8.82 12.54
CA TYR A 239 -13.38 -7.51 12.20
C TYR A 239 -13.88 -6.43 13.15
N GLN A 240 -15.18 -6.44 13.48
CA GLN A 240 -15.76 -5.49 14.42
C GLN A 240 -15.24 -5.69 15.85
N ALA A 241 -14.96 -6.93 16.27
CA ALA A 241 -14.29 -7.21 17.53
C ALA A 241 -12.86 -6.66 17.52
N ALA A 242 -12.09 -6.95 16.46
CA ALA A 242 -10.74 -6.40 16.28
C ALA A 242 -10.71 -4.86 16.36
N LEU A 243 -11.63 -4.18 15.66
CA LEU A 243 -11.76 -2.72 15.65
C LEU A 243 -12.20 -2.09 16.98
N ARG A 244 -12.73 -2.88 17.94
CA ARG A 244 -13.11 -2.40 19.27
C ARG A 244 -12.03 -2.68 20.31
N ASP A 245 -11.43 -3.85 20.21
CA ASP A 245 -10.72 -4.48 21.32
C ASP A 245 -9.21 -4.49 21.12
N ARG A 246 -8.72 -4.24 19.90
CA ARG A 246 -7.28 -4.29 19.55
C ARG A 246 -6.72 -2.91 19.27
N GLN A 247 -5.43 -2.73 19.57
CA GLN A 247 -4.72 -1.47 19.32
C GLN A 247 -3.95 -1.53 18.00
N PHE A 248 -4.46 -0.86 16.98
CA PHE A 248 -3.82 -0.69 15.68
C PHE A 248 -4.41 0.51 14.94
N ARG A 249 -3.78 0.94 13.85
CA ARG A 249 -4.23 2.04 12.99
C ARG A 249 -4.93 1.48 11.76
N ALA A 250 -6.26 1.49 11.78
CA ALA A 250 -7.07 0.85 10.75
C ALA A 250 -7.28 1.75 9.51
N VAL A 251 -7.00 1.20 8.33
CA VAL A 251 -7.28 1.82 7.03
C VAL A 251 -8.30 0.97 6.27
N ALA A 252 -9.50 1.49 6.07
CA ALA A 252 -10.59 0.78 5.40
C ALA A 252 -10.42 0.84 3.87
N MET A 253 -10.34 -0.32 3.21
CA MET A 253 -10.41 -0.44 1.76
C MET A 253 -11.67 -1.19 1.30
N SER A 254 -11.99 -1.08 0.00
CA SER A 254 -13.17 -1.71 -0.60
C SER A 254 -14.49 -1.34 0.07
N VAL A 255 -14.59 -0.11 0.60
CA VAL A 255 -15.74 0.39 1.37
C VAL A 255 -17.07 0.28 0.62
N PHE A 256 -17.04 0.41 -0.70
CA PHE A 256 -18.22 0.29 -1.57
C PHE A 256 -18.54 -1.15 -1.99
N ALA A 257 -17.81 -2.17 -1.50
CA ALA A 257 -17.90 -3.57 -1.92
C ALA A 257 -17.90 -3.71 -3.47
N SER A 258 -16.94 -3.06 -4.11
CA SER A 258 -16.82 -2.99 -5.58
C SER A 258 -18.01 -2.32 -6.31
N GLY A 259 -18.78 -1.48 -5.61
CA GLY A 259 -19.95 -0.78 -6.13
C GLY A 259 -21.29 -1.45 -5.84
N ALA A 260 -21.29 -2.51 -5.00
CA ALA A 260 -22.52 -3.17 -4.56
C ALA A 260 -23.30 -2.36 -3.51
N ILE A 261 -22.65 -1.40 -2.84
CA ILE A 261 -23.28 -0.54 -1.82
C ILE A 261 -23.32 0.91 -2.35
N PRO A 262 -24.45 1.63 -2.24
CA PRO A 262 -24.52 3.05 -2.54
C PRO A 262 -23.47 3.86 -1.72
N PRO A 263 -22.80 4.88 -2.30
CA PRO A 263 -21.70 5.57 -1.63
C PRO A 263 -22.04 6.15 -0.25
N ARG A 264 -23.21 6.79 -0.12
CA ARG A 264 -23.68 7.35 1.16
C ARG A 264 -23.84 6.29 2.23
N GLU A 265 -24.55 5.21 1.90
CA GLU A 265 -24.77 4.08 2.82
C GLU A 265 -23.46 3.39 3.23
N ALA A 266 -22.54 3.23 2.27
CA ALA A 266 -21.23 2.64 2.52
C ALA A 266 -20.40 3.47 3.50
N LEU A 267 -20.29 4.78 3.25
CA LEU A 267 -19.46 5.68 4.05
C LEU A 267 -20.06 5.96 5.42
N GLU A 268 -21.38 6.12 5.53
CA GLU A 268 -22.07 6.22 6.82
C GLU A 268 -21.75 5.00 7.70
N TRP A 269 -21.87 3.79 7.14
CA TRP A 269 -21.58 2.56 7.86
C TRP A 269 -20.11 2.45 8.26
N VAL A 270 -19.17 2.73 7.35
CA VAL A 270 -17.72 2.66 7.64
C VAL A 270 -17.31 3.70 8.68
N CYS A 271 -17.78 4.95 8.56
CA CYS A 271 -17.48 6.02 9.52
C CYS A 271 -18.06 5.70 10.92
N SER A 272 -19.14 4.93 11.01
CA SER A 272 -19.69 4.48 12.30
C SER A 272 -18.87 3.39 12.99
N GLN A 273 -17.92 2.75 12.30
CA GLN A 273 -17.07 1.73 12.91
C GLN A 273 -16.00 2.39 13.81
N PRO A 274 -15.67 1.77 14.96
CA PRO A 274 -14.65 2.30 15.85
C PRO A 274 -13.25 2.21 15.23
N GLN A 275 -12.36 3.12 15.64
CA GLN A 275 -10.91 3.08 15.36
C GLN A 275 -10.51 3.06 13.87
N ILE A 276 -11.42 3.33 12.93
CA ILE A 276 -11.05 3.62 11.53
C ILE A 276 -10.32 4.96 11.51
N GLU A 277 -9.05 4.96 11.14
CA GLU A 277 -8.25 6.18 11.01
C GLU A 277 -8.34 6.79 9.60
N SER A 278 -8.38 5.94 8.58
CA SER A 278 -8.38 6.36 7.18
C SER A 278 -9.23 5.46 6.30
N ILE A 279 -9.64 6.00 5.14
CA ILE A 279 -10.36 5.29 4.09
C ILE A 279 -9.58 5.44 2.80
N VAL A 280 -9.28 4.32 2.14
CA VAL A 280 -8.73 4.31 0.78
C VAL A 280 -9.83 4.04 -0.23
N PHE A 281 -9.92 4.88 -1.26
CA PHE A 281 -10.90 4.73 -2.33
C PHE A 281 -10.30 5.06 -3.69
N GLY A 282 -10.87 4.47 -4.74
CA GLY A 282 -10.54 4.80 -6.13
C GLY A 282 -11.73 5.43 -6.84
N ALA A 283 -11.46 6.41 -7.70
CA ALA A 283 -12.49 7.04 -8.53
C ALA A 283 -11.91 7.50 -9.88
N SER A 284 -12.71 7.44 -10.94
CA SER A 284 -12.26 7.79 -12.30
C SER A 284 -12.78 9.16 -12.79
N SER A 285 -13.55 9.89 -11.98
CA SER A 285 -14.12 11.19 -12.34
C SER A 285 -14.03 12.16 -11.18
N ARG A 286 -13.85 13.46 -11.49
CA ARG A 286 -13.85 14.54 -10.50
C ARG A 286 -15.13 14.53 -9.66
N ALA A 287 -16.28 14.33 -10.28
CA ALA A 287 -17.56 14.28 -9.57
C ALA A 287 -17.60 13.17 -8.49
N ASN A 288 -17.07 11.98 -8.78
CA ASN A 288 -17.04 10.88 -7.80
C ASN A 288 -16.03 11.14 -6.67
N ILE A 289 -14.91 11.80 -6.98
CA ILE A 289 -13.92 12.22 -5.97
C ILE A 289 -14.56 13.25 -5.03
N ALA A 290 -15.13 14.32 -5.57
CA ALA A 290 -15.79 15.37 -4.80
C ALA A 290 -16.92 14.80 -3.93
N GLN A 291 -17.78 13.94 -4.51
CA GLN A 291 -18.85 13.28 -3.76
C GLN A 291 -18.29 12.43 -2.60
N THR A 292 -17.20 11.70 -2.81
CA THR A 292 -16.60 10.88 -1.74
C THR A 292 -16.01 11.76 -0.65
N ALA A 293 -15.32 12.84 -1.01
CA ALA A 293 -14.77 13.81 -0.07
C ALA A 293 -15.88 14.47 0.77
N GLU A 294 -16.96 14.92 0.14
CA GLU A 294 -18.12 15.52 0.80
C GLU A 294 -18.78 14.54 1.80
N LEU A 295 -19.04 13.30 1.38
CA LEU A 295 -19.66 12.29 2.23
C LEU A 295 -18.76 11.90 3.41
N VAL A 296 -17.44 11.82 3.20
CA VAL A 296 -16.52 11.57 4.30
C VAL A 296 -16.51 12.75 5.26
N ALA A 297 -16.47 14.01 4.79
CA ALA A 297 -16.55 15.18 5.66
C ALA A 297 -17.89 15.31 6.41
N GLU A 298 -18.96 14.68 5.91
CA GLU A 298 -20.27 14.65 6.57
C GLU A 298 -20.32 13.63 7.72
N PHE A 299 -19.75 12.44 7.54
CA PHE A 299 -19.90 11.31 8.47
C PHE A 299 -18.68 11.03 9.34
N CYS A 300 -17.51 11.47 8.90
CA CYS A 300 -16.21 11.34 9.53
C CYS A 300 -15.65 12.75 9.80
#